data_AF-A0A3A8J0X1-F1
#
_entry.id   AF-A0A3A8J0X1-F1
#
_cell.length_a   1.000
_cell.length_b   1.000
_cell.length_c   1.000
_cell.angle_alpha   90.00
_cell.angle_beta   90.00
_cell.angle_gamma   90.00
#
_symmetry.space_group_name_H-M   'P 1'
#
loop_
_entity.id
_entity.type
_entity.pdbx_description
1 polymer ?
#
loop_
_entity_poly.entity_id
_entity_poly.type
_entity_poly.pdbx_seq_one_letter_code
_entity_poly.pdbx_strand_id
1 'polypeptide(L)'
;MQPVVQELKQLIARNGWEGRFTQAVQDARRYDIPAIRHIENLDDYLRWMSGLLEWVPSETPNGRHIYNHICEFYFFLDQKPVRELQNHIVPSQQAPELTELSRWMVAYADAWGRFLDTPESLTPESLRTFYDAPAYNMSEYMQAPSGWKTFNQFFARNYKPGMRPIASIGDDRVIVSPADSTFVGWWQINEKSTITVKNLTWSVMELLEGSPYRERFRGGVFMHSFLNTTDYHRLHVPLPGRVLESRVIHGQVYLDVVAAPEADGTHRLRAVRQMDAEDGTGYQFAQARGLLVLDTPAGLVAVLPIGMAQVSSVVMTAEVGKKLHKGEEFAYFQFGGSDIVVLFEAASSVGLMAQPNVHYNQGSWIGQAFP
;
A
#
# COMPACT_ATOMS: atom_id res chain seq x y z
N MET A 1 -10.21 20.74 -16.67
CA MET A 1 -9.34 20.45 -15.51
C MET A 1 -10.24 20.05 -14.36
N GLN A 2 -9.97 18.89 -13.76
CA GLN A 2 -10.81 18.24 -12.77
C GLN A 2 -10.97 19.08 -11.49
N PRO A 3 -12.11 18.97 -10.76
CA PRO A 3 -12.38 19.79 -9.57
C PRO A 3 -11.27 19.75 -8.51
N VAL A 4 -10.78 18.55 -8.15
CA VAL A 4 -9.72 18.41 -7.14
C VAL A 4 -8.39 19.05 -7.58
N VAL A 5 -8.09 19.09 -8.89
CA VAL A 5 -6.89 19.78 -9.39
C VAL A 5 -7.09 21.31 -9.39
N GLN A 6 -8.31 21.80 -9.60
CA GLN A 6 -8.64 23.21 -9.41
C GLN A 6 -8.47 23.63 -7.94
N GLU A 7 -8.83 22.76 -7.00
CA GLU A 7 -8.59 23.00 -5.58
C GLU A 7 -7.09 23.14 -5.29
N LEU A 8 -6.22 22.29 -5.86
CA LEU A 8 -4.77 22.49 -5.73
C LEU A 8 -4.33 23.83 -6.29
N LYS A 9 -4.80 24.20 -7.48
CA LYS A 9 -4.46 25.49 -8.10
C LYS A 9 -4.85 26.66 -7.20
N GLN A 10 -6.01 26.59 -6.55
CA GLN A 10 -6.46 27.58 -5.57
C GLN A 10 -5.62 27.56 -4.29
N LEU A 11 -5.24 26.37 -3.78
CA LEU A 11 -4.35 26.24 -2.62
C LEU A 11 -2.98 26.86 -2.89
N ILE A 12 -2.42 26.60 -4.07
CA ILE A 12 -1.14 27.18 -4.50
C ILE A 12 -1.24 28.71 -4.49
N ALA A 13 -2.27 29.26 -5.14
CA ALA A 13 -2.45 30.71 -5.24
C ALA A 13 -2.71 31.39 -3.90
N ARG A 14 -3.57 30.79 -3.06
CA ARG A 14 -3.92 31.34 -1.75
C ARG A 14 -2.73 31.40 -0.80
N ASN A 15 -1.83 30.42 -0.87
CA ASN A 15 -0.70 30.29 0.03
C ASN A 15 0.62 30.84 -0.56
N GLY A 16 0.62 31.35 -1.80
CA GLY A 16 1.82 31.85 -2.47
C GLY A 16 2.85 30.75 -2.76
N TRP A 17 2.40 29.53 -3.10
CA TRP A 17 3.27 28.37 -3.32
C TRP A 17 3.78 28.23 -4.77
N GLU A 18 3.45 29.16 -5.68
CA GLU A 18 3.83 29.09 -7.09
C GLU A 18 5.33 28.92 -7.28
N GLY A 19 6.13 29.66 -6.51
CA GLY A 19 7.59 29.55 -6.54
C GLY A 19 8.08 28.18 -6.10
N ARG A 20 7.46 27.58 -5.08
CA ARG A 20 7.79 26.23 -4.58
C ARG A 20 7.48 25.16 -5.62
N PHE A 21 6.28 25.18 -6.19
CA PHE A 21 5.87 24.22 -7.21
C PHE A 21 6.65 24.39 -8.53
N THR A 22 6.92 25.63 -8.95
CA THR A 22 7.75 25.88 -10.13
C THR A 22 9.18 25.36 -9.94
N GLN A 23 9.76 25.58 -8.75
CA GLN A 23 11.08 25.05 -8.42
C GLN A 23 11.09 23.53 -8.39
N ALA A 24 10.04 22.89 -7.84
CA ALA A 24 9.91 21.44 -7.84
C ALA A 24 9.91 20.86 -9.27
N VAL A 25 9.15 21.43 -10.21
CA VAL A 25 9.18 20.99 -11.61
C VAL A 25 10.58 21.14 -12.21
N GLN A 26 11.28 22.24 -11.93
CA GLN A 26 12.66 22.43 -12.41
C GLN A 26 13.63 21.42 -11.81
N ASP A 27 13.53 21.13 -10.52
CA ASP A 27 14.39 20.16 -9.83
C ASP A 27 14.14 18.74 -10.36
N ALA A 28 12.88 18.34 -10.52
CA ALA A 28 12.50 17.05 -11.10
C ALA A 28 13.08 16.86 -12.52
N ARG A 29 13.07 17.90 -13.36
CA ARG A 29 13.61 17.85 -14.72
C ARG A 29 15.13 17.64 -14.79
N ARG A 30 15.89 18.02 -13.75
CA ARG A 30 17.35 17.84 -13.71
C ARG A 30 17.76 16.37 -13.66
N TYR A 31 16.84 15.47 -13.30
CA TYR A 31 17.09 14.03 -13.26
C TYR A 31 17.05 13.35 -14.64
N ASP A 32 16.63 14.06 -15.69
CA ASP A 32 16.51 13.56 -17.07
C ASP A 32 15.75 12.22 -17.19
N ILE A 33 14.62 12.13 -16.50
CA ILE A 33 13.75 10.96 -16.52
C ILE A 33 12.83 11.05 -17.76
N PRO A 34 12.89 10.10 -18.71
CA PRO A 34 12.13 10.18 -19.97
C PRO A 34 10.62 10.32 -19.77
N ALA A 35 10.09 9.62 -18.75
CA ALA A 35 8.66 9.54 -18.45
C ALA A 35 8.03 10.92 -18.19
N ILE A 36 8.77 11.84 -17.55
CA ILE A 36 8.25 13.15 -17.13
C ILE A 36 8.67 14.31 -18.06
N ARG A 37 9.34 14.03 -19.18
CA ARG A 37 9.85 15.10 -20.09
C ARG A 37 8.75 15.99 -20.66
N HIS A 38 7.52 15.48 -20.71
CA HIS A 38 6.34 16.19 -21.19
C HIS A 38 5.80 17.24 -20.19
N ILE A 39 6.34 17.30 -18.97
CA ILE A 39 5.97 18.26 -17.92
C ILE A 39 7.06 19.32 -17.82
N GLU A 40 6.87 20.46 -18.48
CA GLU A 40 7.90 21.50 -18.55
C GLU A 40 7.73 22.59 -17.48
N ASN A 41 6.50 22.81 -17.02
CA ASN A 41 6.12 23.85 -16.08
C ASN A 41 4.94 23.40 -15.18
N LEU A 42 4.54 24.27 -14.23
CA LEU A 42 3.45 23.98 -13.30
C LEU A 42 2.10 23.73 -14.00
N ASP A 43 1.75 24.49 -15.03
CA ASP A 43 0.48 24.28 -15.75
C ASP A 43 0.48 22.94 -16.50
N ASP A 44 1.63 22.48 -17.00
CA ASP A 44 1.76 21.13 -17.58
C ASP A 44 1.52 20.05 -16.53
N TYR A 45 2.12 20.21 -15.34
CA TYR A 45 1.94 19.28 -14.23
C TYR A 45 0.48 19.21 -13.77
N LEU A 46 -0.19 20.36 -13.61
CA LEU A 46 -1.61 20.42 -13.27
C LEU A 46 -2.49 19.78 -14.35
N ARG A 47 -2.20 20.03 -15.63
CA ARG A 47 -2.93 19.39 -16.75
C ARG A 47 -2.72 17.88 -16.77
N TRP A 48 -1.50 17.42 -16.53
CA TRP A 48 -1.17 16.00 -16.47
C TRP A 48 -1.90 15.30 -15.32
N MET A 49 -1.84 15.83 -14.09
CA MET A 49 -2.61 15.29 -12.95
C MET A 49 -4.12 15.27 -13.25
N SER A 50 -4.62 16.32 -13.89
CA SER A 50 -6.03 16.35 -14.28
C SER A 50 -6.40 15.24 -15.29
N GLY A 51 -5.49 14.85 -16.17
CA GLY A 51 -5.70 13.75 -17.10
C GLY A 51 -5.55 12.39 -16.42
N LEU A 52 -4.65 12.27 -15.45
CA LEU A 52 -4.40 11.03 -14.72
C LEU A 52 -5.64 10.55 -13.94
N LEU A 53 -6.48 11.47 -13.44
CA LEU A 53 -7.73 11.14 -12.75
C LEU A 53 -8.75 10.36 -13.60
N GLU A 54 -8.69 10.47 -14.93
CA GLU A 54 -9.55 9.76 -15.87
C GLU A 54 -8.75 8.77 -16.75
N TRP A 55 -7.49 8.51 -16.38
CA TRP A 55 -6.66 7.56 -17.10
C TRP A 55 -7.17 6.15 -16.86
N VAL A 56 -7.52 5.46 -17.95
CA VAL A 56 -7.89 4.05 -17.95
C VAL A 56 -6.63 3.21 -17.73
N PRO A 57 -6.49 2.52 -16.59
CA PRO A 57 -5.27 1.78 -16.28
C PRO A 57 -5.00 0.69 -17.30
N SER A 58 -3.75 0.52 -17.68
CA SER A 58 -3.30 -0.51 -18.62
C SER A 58 -1.87 -0.89 -18.32
N GLU A 59 -1.43 -2.04 -18.82
CA GLU A 59 -0.10 -2.56 -18.57
C GLU A 59 0.76 -2.75 -19.81
N THR A 60 2.06 -2.81 -19.54
CA THR A 60 3.07 -3.28 -20.50
C THR A 60 3.43 -4.74 -20.19
N PRO A 61 4.05 -5.48 -21.13
CA PRO A 61 4.43 -6.87 -20.88
C PRO A 61 5.35 -7.08 -19.66
N ASN A 62 6.07 -6.05 -19.21
CA ASN A 62 6.90 -6.08 -18.00
C ASN A 62 6.16 -5.69 -16.71
N GLY A 63 4.87 -5.33 -16.77
CA GLY A 63 4.04 -5.04 -15.61
C GLY A 63 4.45 -3.79 -14.80
N ARG A 64 4.92 -2.73 -15.47
CA ARG A 64 5.42 -1.51 -14.79
C ARG A 64 4.66 -0.23 -15.14
N HIS A 65 3.69 -0.25 -16.05
CA HIS A 65 3.07 0.99 -16.52
C HIS A 65 2.28 1.68 -15.41
N ILE A 66 1.48 0.93 -14.66
CA ILE A 66 0.77 1.43 -13.46
C ILE A 66 1.74 1.98 -12.42
N TYR A 67 2.78 1.19 -12.10
CA TYR A 67 3.79 1.57 -11.12
C TYR A 67 4.44 2.91 -11.49
N ASN A 68 4.76 3.10 -12.77
CA ASN A 68 5.36 4.33 -13.26
C ASN A 68 4.43 5.54 -13.10
N HIS A 69 3.13 5.42 -13.42
CA HIS A 69 2.16 6.52 -13.21
C HIS A 69 2.03 6.92 -11.73
N ILE A 70 2.05 5.93 -10.84
CA ILE A 70 2.05 6.16 -9.39
C ILE A 70 3.31 6.94 -9.00
N CYS A 71 4.49 6.49 -9.45
CA CYS A 71 5.76 7.15 -9.18
C CYS A 71 5.83 8.57 -9.76
N GLU A 72 5.37 8.78 -11.00
CA GLU A 72 5.32 10.09 -11.66
C GLU A 72 4.55 11.10 -10.83
N PHE A 73 3.44 10.69 -10.21
CA PHE A 73 2.60 11.57 -9.41
C PHE A 73 3.34 12.10 -8.18
N TYR A 74 3.96 11.19 -7.43
CA TYR A 74 4.67 11.52 -6.20
C TYR A 74 6.01 12.21 -6.45
N PHE A 75 6.69 11.90 -7.55
CA PHE A 75 8.03 12.42 -7.83
C PHE A 75 8.11 13.95 -7.80
N PHE A 76 7.10 14.66 -8.31
CA PHE A 76 7.04 16.12 -8.24
C PHE A 76 6.71 16.64 -6.84
N LEU A 77 5.82 15.96 -6.13
CA LEU A 77 5.42 16.33 -4.76
C LEU A 77 6.57 16.12 -3.77
N ASP A 78 7.43 15.15 -4.02
CA ASP A 78 8.59 14.78 -3.19
C ASP A 78 9.82 15.67 -3.40
N GLN A 79 9.78 16.56 -4.39
CA GLN A 79 10.84 17.56 -4.54
C GLN A 79 10.84 18.49 -3.34
N LYS A 80 12.04 18.80 -2.82
CA LYS A 80 12.24 19.48 -1.53
C LYS A 80 11.30 20.68 -1.28
N PRO A 81 11.12 21.64 -2.21
CA PRO A 81 10.28 22.81 -1.94
C PRO A 81 8.80 22.48 -1.68
N VAL A 82 8.30 21.40 -2.25
CA VAL A 82 6.90 20.93 -2.09
C VAL A 82 6.79 19.90 -0.99
N ARG A 83 7.78 19.01 -0.82
CA ARG A 83 7.86 18.04 0.29
C ARG A 83 7.76 18.70 1.67
N GLU A 84 8.34 19.89 1.82
CA GLU A 84 8.26 20.68 3.06
C GLU A 84 6.83 21.18 3.40
N LEU A 85 5.89 21.12 2.47
CA LEU A 85 4.48 21.51 2.69
C LEU A 85 3.61 20.32 3.13
N GLN A 86 4.13 19.10 2.99
CA GLN A 86 3.45 17.87 3.37
C GLN A 86 3.70 17.55 4.86
N ASN A 87 2.85 16.72 5.45
CA ASN A 87 3.19 16.08 6.72
C ASN A 87 4.47 15.27 6.59
N HIS A 88 5.34 15.37 7.59
CA HIS A 88 6.56 14.57 7.64
C HIS A 88 6.26 13.15 8.11
N ILE A 89 6.88 12.18 7.45
CA ILE A 89 6.90 10.77 7.89
C ILE A 89 7.99 10.62 8.95
N VAL A 90 7.64 10.99 10.18
CA VAL A 90 8.52 10.88 11.35
C VAL A 90 7.77 10.19 12.48
N PRO A 91 8.47 9.44 13.34
CA PRO A 91 7.81 8.79 14.46
C PRO A 91 7.12 9.79 15.37
N SER A 92 5.88 9.48 15.74
CA SER A 92 5.11 10.30 16.65
C SER A 92 4.48 9.44 17.75
N GLN A 93 3.96 10.08 18.81
CA GLN A 93 3.12 9.38 19.79
C GLN A 93 1.65 9.33 19.34
N GLN A 94 1.26 10.27 18.49
CA GLN A 94 -0.07 10.43 17.93
C GLN A 94 0.06 11.12 16.58
N ALA A 95 -0.64 10.59 15.58
CA ALA A 95 -0.62 11.11 14.24
C ALA A 95 -0.95 12.62 14.24
N PRO A 96 -0.10 13.48 13.64
CA PRO A 96 -0.37 14.91 13.55
C PRO A 96 -1.55 15.17 12.61
N GLU A 97 -2.23 16.31 12.80
CA GLU A 97 -3.24 16.76 11.84
C GLU A 97 -2.63 16.94 10.44
N LEU A 98 -3.43 16.64 9.41
CA LEU A 98 -3.00 16.78 8.03
C LEU A 98 -2.75 18.25 7.65
N THR A 99 -1.62 18.54 7.00
CA THR A 99 -1.40 19.84 6.34
C THR A 99 -2.41 20.02 5.21
N GLU A 100 -2.58 21.25 4.73
CA GLU A 100 -3.48 21.51 3.59
C GLU A 100 -3.08 20.69 2.35
N LEU A 101 -1.78 20.56 2.07
CA LEU A 101 -1.31 19.78 0.93
C LEU A 101 -1.55 18.28 1.12
N SER A 102 -1.20 17.71 2.28
CA SER A 102 -1.44 16.27 2.52
C SER A 102 -2.93 15.92 2.53
N ARG A 103 -3.79 16.82 3.03
CA ARG A 103 -5.25 16.65 2.97
C ARG A 103 -5.76 16.70 1.53
N TRP A 104 -5.20 17.59 0.71
CA TRP A 104 -5.48 17.61 -0.73
C TRP A 104 -5.02 16.33 -1.44
N MET A 105 -3.85 15.78 -1.08
CA MET A 105 -3.35 14.54 -1.67
C MET A 105 -4.30 13.36 -1.38
N VAL A 106 -4.84 13.28 -0.16
CA VAL A 106 -5.88 12.30 0.18
C VAL A 106 -7.13 12.50 -0.71
N ALA A 107 -7.60 13.74 -0.83
CA ALA A 107 -8.76 14.05 -1.68
C ALA A 107 -8.53 13.71 -3.17
N TYR A 108 -7.30 13.86 -3.65
CA TYR A 108 -6.89 13.47 -5.00
C TYR A 108 -6.94 11.94 -5.18
N ALA A 109 -6.39 11.18 -4.22
CA ALA A 109 -6.45 9.72 -4.23
C ALA A 109 -7.91 9.22 -4.23
N ASP A 110 -8.76 9.81 -3.38
CA ASP A 110 -10.19 9.49 -3.35
C ASP A 110 -10.89 9.81 -4.67
N ALA A 111 -10.53 10.92 -5.34
CA ALA A 111 -11.09 11.29 -6.63
C ALA A 111 -10.71 10.29 -7.73
N TRP A 112 -9.46 9.84 -7.75
CA TRP A 112 -9.02 8.82 -8.68
C TRP A 112 -9.72 7.49 -8.39
N GLY A 113 -9.79 7.07 -7.12
CA GLY A 113 -10.50 5.86 -6.71
C GLY A 113 -11.95 5.83 -7.17
N ARG A 114 -12.67 6.96 -7.08
CA ARG A 114 -14.05 7.08 -7.61
C ARG A 114 -14.14 6.85 -9.11
N PHE A 115 -13.19 7.36 -9.90
CA PHE A 115 -13.15 7.05 -11.33
C PHE A 115 -12.93 5.56 -11.57
N LEU A 116 -12.07 4.91 -10.78
CA LEU A 116 -11.78 3.48 -10.91
C LEU A 116 -12.95 2.54 -10.51
N ASP A 117 -13.99 3.10 -9.89
CA ASP A 117 -15.28 2.44 -9.64
C ASP A 117 -16.31 2.70 -10.75
N THR A 118 -15.95 3.37 -11.84
CA THR A 118 -16.81 3.58 -13.01
C THR A 118 -16.56 2.54 -14.10
N PRO A 119 -17.55 2.21 -14.95
CA PRO A 119 -17.34 1.34 -16.11
C PRO A 119 -16.28 1.83 -17.10
N GLU A 120 -16.11 3.14 -17.20
CA GLU A 120 -15.15 3.79 -18.10
C GLU A 120 -13.69 3.47 -17.72
N SER A 121 -13.45 3.10 -16.46
CA SER A 121 -12.11 2.77 -15.95
C SER A 121 -11.51 1.47 -16.49
N LEU A 122 -12.31 0.61 -17.14
CA LEU A 122 -11.82 -0.67 -17.66
C LEU A 122 -12.41 -0.96 -19.04
N THR A 123 -11.64 -0.67 -20.09
CA THR A 123 -12.01 -1.03 -21.47
C THR A 123 -11.52 -2.45 -21.84
N PRO A 124 -12.06 -3.08 -22.89
CA PRO A 124 -11.55 -4.36 -23.38
C PRO A 124 -10.06 -4.33 -23.77
N GLU A 125 -9.58 -3.22 -24.33
CA GLU A 125 -8.18 -3.03 -24.72
C GLU A 125 -7.29 -2.94 -23.49
N SER A 126 -7.70 -2.13 -22.50
CA SER A 126 -7.03 -2.05 -21.20
C SER A 126 -6.99 -3.42 -20.53
N LEU A 127 -8.13 -4.11 -20.42
CA LEU A 127 -8.20 -5.44 -19.81
C LEU A 127 -7.25 -6.43 -20.49
N ARG A 128 -7.17 -6.41 -21.82
CA ARG A 128 -6.30 -7.29 -22.59
C ARG A 128 -4.82 -7.12 -22.22
N THR A 129 -4.38 -5.89 -21.93
CA THR A 129 -2.98 -5.66 -21.53
C THR A 129 -2.58 -6.42 -20.27
N PHE A 130 -3.50 -6.60 -19.32
CA PHE A 130 -3.24 -7.37 -18.10
C PHE A 130 -3.16 -8.88 -18.36
N TYR A 131 -3.93 -9.40 -19.32
CA TYR A 131 -3.80 -10.79 -19.77
C TYR A 131 -2.49 -11.03 -20.52
N ASP A 132 -2.01 -10.02 -21.25
CA ASP A 132 -0.76 -10.08 -22.01
C ASP A 132 0.49 -9.86 -21.13
N ALA A 133 0.32 -9.38 -19.89
CA ALA A 133 1.38 -9.17 -18.91
C ALA A 133 1.60 -10.42 -18.03
N PRO A 134 2.69 -11.20 -18.19
CA PRO A 134 2.88 -12.46 -17.48
C PRO A 134 2.93 -12.33 -15.95
N ALA A 135 3.39 -11.17 -15.45
CA ALA A 135 3.50 -10.90 -14.02
C ALA A 135 2.13 -10.91 -13.30
N TYR A 136 1.04 -10.59 -14.00
CA TYR A 136 -0.30 -10.65 -13.43
C TYR A 136 -0.84 -12.07 -13.31
N ASN A 137 -0.26 -13.04 -14.03
CA ASN A 137 -0.65 -14.44 -14.05
C ASN A 137 -2.18 -14.65 -14.05
N MET A 138 -2.86 -14.04 -15.04
CA MET A 138 -4.32 -13.98 -15.10
C MET A 138 -5.01 -15.36 -15.13
N SER A 139 -4.25 -16.43 -15.39
CA SER A 139 -4.73 -17.81 -15.37
C SER A 139 -5.21 -18.28 -13.98
N GLU A 140 -4.74 -17.65 -12.90
CA GLU A 140 -5.08 -18.02 -11.52
C GLU A 140 -6.41 -17.45 -11.03
N TYR A 141 -6.95 -16.43 -11.70
CA TYR A 141 -8.06 -15.64 -11.17
C TYR A 141 -9.40 -16.04 -11.77
N MET A 142 -10.44 -15.99 -10.94
CA MET A 142 -11.80 -16.27 -11.38
C MET A 142 -12.47 -15.00 -11.88
N GLN A 143 -13.05 -15.07 -13.08
CA GLN A 143 -13.87 -14.02 -13.63
C GLN A 143 -15.36 -14.39 -13.44
N ALA A 144 -16.16 -13.44 -12.98
CA ALA A 144 -17.61 -13.62 -12.92
C ALA A 144 -18.20 -13.80 -14.33
N PRO A 145 -19.35 -14.47 -14.51
CA PRO A 145 -19.99 -14.61 -15.82
C PRO A 145 -20.26 -13.29 -16.53
N SER A 146 -20.45 -12.21 -15.75
CA SER A 146 -20.64 -10.86 -16.26
C SER A 146 -19.37 -10.17 -16.75
N GLY A 147 -18.21 -10.80 -16.63
CA GLY A 147 -16.91 -10.16 -16.78
C GLY A 147 -16.57 -9.18 -15.65
N TRP A 148 -15.47 -8.46 -15.84
CA TRP A 148 -15.08 -7.32 -15.01
C TRP A 148 -15.83 -6.07 -15.45
N LYS A 149 -16.37 -5.30 -14.50
CA LYS A 149 -17.20 -4.12 -14.75
C LYS A 149 -16.46 -2.82 -14.54
N THR A 150 -15.52 -2.79 -13.61
CA THR A 150 -14.73 -1.63 -13.25
C THR A 150 -13.30 -2.08 -12.98
N PHE A 151 -12.36 -1.15 -13.05
CA PHE A 151 -10.97 -1.49 -12.79
C PHE A 151 -10.75 -1.89 -11.33
N ASN A 152 -11.40 -1.25 -10.36
CA ASN A 152 -11.33 -1.68 -8.96
C ASN A 152 -11.87 -3.09 -8.74
N GLN A 153 -12.91 -3.52 -9.47
CA GLN A 153 -13.39 -4.91 -9.41
C GLN A 153 -12.35 -5.89 -9.96
N PHE A 154 -11.68 -5.52 -11.06
CA PHE A 154 -10.58 -6.32 -11.62
C PHE A 154 -9.37 -6.37 -10.69
N PHE A 155 -9.01 -5.24 -10.08
CA PHE A 155 -7.88 -5.15 -9.16
C PHE A 155 -8.11 -6.03 -7.93
N ALA A 156 -9.30 -5.95 -7.33
CA ALA A 156 -9.78 -6.82 -6.25
C ALA A 156 -10.30 -8.19 -6.76
N ARG A 157 -9.68 -8.75 -7.81
CA ARG A 157 -9.99 -10.08 -8.37
C ARG A 157 -9.86 -11.17 -7.31
N ASN A 158 -10.68 -12.20 -7.43
CA ASN A 158 -10.60 -13.42 -6.62
C ASN A 158 -9.76 -14.47 -7.34
N TYR A 159 -9.02 -15.29 -6.60
CA TYR A 159 -8.36 -16.47 -7.17
C TYR A 159 -9.38 -17.58 -7.45
N LYS A 160 -9.05 -18.52 -8.34
CA LYS A 160 -9.82 -19.75 -8.56
C LYS A 160 -9.67 -20.70 -7.35
N PRO A 161 -10.71 -21.44 -6.96
CA PRO A 161 -10.61 -22.41 -5.88
C PRO A 161 -9.40 -23.34 -6.03
N GLY A 162 -8.64 -23.52 -4.95
CA GLY A 162 -7.44 -24.37 -4.92
C GLY A 162 -6.11 -23.68 -5.29
N MET A 163 -6.12 -22.43 -5.76
CA MET A 163 -4.88 -21.70 -6.14
C MET A 163 -4.04 -21.23 -4.93
N ARG A 164 -4.64 -21.13 -3.75
CA ARG A 164 -3.97 -20.74 -2.49
C ARG A 164 -4.26 -21.77 -1.39
N PRO A 165 -3.62 -22.94 -1.40
CA PRO A 165 -3.81 -23.95 -0.36
C PRO A 165 -3.28 -23.44 0.98
N ILE A 166 -4.09 -23.56 2.04
CA ILE A 166 -3.71 -23.12 3.39
C ILE A 166 -2.84 -24.19 4.06
N ALA A 167 -1.61 -23.81 4.41
CA ALA A 167 -0.68 -24.71 5.10
C ALA A 167 -1.24 -25.17 6.45
N SER A 168 -1.21 -26.48 6.67
CA SER A 168 -1.64 -27.15 7.91
C SER A 168 -2.98 -26.62 8.43
N ILE A 169 -4.02 -26.60 7.59
CA ILE A 169 -5.31 -25.94 7.89
C ILE A 169 -5.93 -26.30 9.25
N GLY A 170 -5.69 -27.51 9.76
CA GLY A 170 -6.19 -27.98 11.06
C GLY A 170 -5.27 -27.75 12.26
N ASP A 171 -4.09 -27.14 12.09
CA ASP A 171 -3.22 -26.74 13.21
C ASP A 171 -3.31 -25.23 13.44
N ASP A 172 -4.03 -24.85 14.50
CA ASP A 172 -4.29 -23.44 14.88
C ASP A 172 -3.04 -22.70 15.39
N ARG A 173 -1.89 -23.36 15.49
CA ARG A 173 -0.61 -22.73 15.84
C ARG A 173 0.22 -22.35 14.62
N VAL A 174 -0.07 -22.95 13.46
CA VAL A 174 0.68 -22.71 12.22
C VAL A 174 0.24 -21.40 11.61
N ILE A 175 1.16 -20.44 11.55
CA ILE A 175 0.96 -19.09 11.00
C ILE A 175 1.17 -19.16 9.50
N VAL A 176 0.20 -18.64 8.74
CA VAL A 176 0.25 -18.56 7.28
C VAL A 176 0.36 -17.12 6.78
N SER A 177 0.93 -16.93 5.59
CA SER A 177 1.00 -15.62 4.94
C SER A 177 -0.42 -15.07 4.75
N PRO A 178 -0.71 -13.86 5.22
CA PRO A 178 -2.04 -13.27 5.10
C PRO A 178 -2.33 -12.75 3.68
N ALA A 179 -1.32 -12.60 2.84
CA ALA A 179 -1.42 -12.08 1.48
C ALA A 179 -0.36 -12.67 0.55
N ASP A 180 -0.56 -12.53 -0.76
CA ASP A 180 0.53 -12.65 -1.72
C ASP A 180 1.43 -11.44 -1.53
N SER A 181 2.63 -11.64 -0.98
CA SER A 181 3.48 -10.52 -0.57
C SER A 181 4.95 -10.94 -0.45
N THR A 182 5.84 -9.97 -0.57
CA THR A 182 7.26 -10.14 -0.29
C THR A 182 7.52 -9.84 1.18
N PHE A 183 8.12 -10.80 1.89
CA PHE A 183 8.44 -10.63 3.30
C PHE A 183 9.57 -9.61 3.48
N VAL A 184 9.30 -8.54 4.24
CA VAL A 184 10.29 -7.48 4.51
C VAL A 184 11.10 -7.83 5.75
N GLY A 185 10.43 -8.21 6.84
CA GLY A 185 11.09 -8.54 8.09
C GLY A 185 10.16 -8.56 9.29
N TRP A 186 10.75 -8.79 10.45
CA TRP A 186 10.07 -8.71 11.74
C TRP A 186 10.97 -8.06 12.80
N TRP A 187 10.34 -7.47 13.81
CA TRP A 187 11.01 -6.76 14.90
C TRP A 187 10.31 -7.04 16.22
N GLN A 188 11.09 -7.18 17.28
CA GLN A 188 10.56 -7.25 18.64
C GLN A 188 9.97 -5.88 19.03
N ILE A 189 8.73 -5.87 19.51
CA ILE A 189 8.12 -4.72 20.15
C ILE A 189 8.68 -4.65 21.57
N ASN A 190 9.29 -3.53 21.94
CA ASN A 190 9.90 -3.40 23.26
C ASN A 190 8.89 -3.08 24.37
N GLU A 191 9.39 -2.99 25.60
CA GLU A 191 8.61 -2.63 26.80
C GLU A 191 7.99 -1.24 26.77
N LYS A 192 8.30 -0.38 25.80
CA LYS A 192 7.66 0.92 25.56
C LYS A 192 6.65 0.87 24.41
N SER A 193 6.36 -0.32 23.88
CA SER A 193 5.51 -0.52 22.70
C SER A 193 6.05 0.19 21.46
N THR A 194 7.37 0.14 21.25
CA THR A 194 8.00 0.69 20.06
C THR A 194 8.87 -0.33 19.34
N ILE A 195 9.09 -0.09 18.05
CA ILE A 195 10.06 -0.79 17.22
C ILE A 195 11.08 0.22 16.68
N THR A 196 12.33 -0.20 16.48
CA THR A 196 13.35 0.64 15.85
C THR A 196 13.73 0.08 14.49
N VAL A 197 13.44 0.83 13.43
CA VAL A 197 13.79 0.46 12.05
C VAL A 197 14.43 1.65 11.35
N LYS A 198 15.51 1.42 10.61
CA LYS A 198 16.30 2.46 9.92
C LYS A 198 16.68 3.63 10.87
N ASN A 199 17.05 3.32 12.12
CA ASN A 199 17.40 4.28 13.18
C ASN A 199 16.26 5.20 13.66
N LEU A 200 15.02 4.92 13.26
CA LEU A 200 13.83 5.62 13.72
C LEU A 200 13.01 4.71 14.65
N THR A 201 12.50 5.26 15.75
CA THR A 201 11.73 4.52 16.76
C THR A 201 10.24 4.82 16.64
N TRP A 202 9.48 3.86 16.12
CA TRP A 202 8.05 3.97 15.80
C TRP A 202 7.16 3.43 16.91
N SER A 203 6.04 4.11 17.18
CA SER A 203 5.09 3.75 18.23
C SER A 203 4.02 2.79 17.72
N VAL A 204 3.94 1.58 18.29
CA VAL A 204 2.83 0.64 18.01
C VAL A 204 1.49 1.21 18.47
N MET A 205 1.50 2.14 19.43
CA MET A 205 0.29 2.83 19.89
C MET A 205 -0.29 3.77 18.82
N GLU A 206 0.56 4.40 18.02
CA GLU A 206 0.16 5.20 16.87
C GLU A 206 -0.41 4.29 15.79
N LEU A 207 0.26 3.17 15.50
CA LEU A 207 -0.22 2.18 14.52
C LEU A 207 -1.62 1.66 14.85
N LEU A 208 -1.92 1.43 16.14
CA LEU A 208 -3.19 0.94 16.65
C LEU A 208 -4.10 2.06 17.17
N GLU A 209 -4.00 3.27 16.60
CA GLU A 209 -4.72 4.47 17.05
C GLU A 209 -6.18 4.19 17.41
N GLY A 210 -6.55 4.50 18.66
CA GLY A 210 -7.91 4.35 19.18
C GLY A 210 -8.31 2.92 19.58
N SER A 211 -7.49 1.90 19.34
CA SER A 211 -7.80 0.52 19.72
C SER A 211 -7.71 0.33 21.24
N PRO A 212 -8.69 -0.33 21.89
CA PRO A 212 -8.57 -0.72 23.29
C PRO A 212 -7.56 -1.84 23.51
N TYR A 213 -7.11 -2.52 22.46
CA TYR A 213 -6.19 -3.66 22.53
C TYR A 213 -4.72 -3.29 22.35
N ARG A 214 -4.41 -2.02 22.03
CA ARG A 214 -3.05 -1.57 21.67
C ARG A 214 -1.94 -1.94 22.67
N GLU A 215 -2.27 -1.94 23.96
CA GLU A 215 -1.37 -2.31 25.05
C GLU A 215 -1.00 -3.80 25.09
N ARG A 216 -1.85 -4.66 24.52
CA ARG A 216 -1.65 -6.11 24.50
C ARG A 216 -0.50 -6.55 23.60
N PHE A 217 -0.06 -5.68 22.69
CA PHE A 217 1.07 -5.97 21.78
C PHE A 217 2.42 -5.54 22.34
N ARG A 218 2.47 -4.95 23.54
CA ARG A 218 3.73 -4.65 24.25
C ARG A 218 4.53 -5.92 24.47
N GLY A 219 5.83 -5.88 24.20
CA GLY A 219 6.68 -7.07 24.30
C GLY A 219 6.44 -8.11 23.20
N GLY A 220 5.54 -7.83 22.24
CA GLY A 220 5.16 -8.74 21.16
C GLY A 220 6.08 -8.67 19.95
N VAL A 221 5.57 -9.12 18.81
CA VAL A 221 6.29 -9.11 17.52
C VAL A 221 5.54 -8.29 16.50
N PHE A 222 6.26 -7.42 15.79
CA PHE A 222 5.80 -6.72 14.60
C PHE A 222 6.37 -7.41 13.36
N MET A 223 5.52 -7.73 12.39
CA MET A 223 5.87 -8.35 11.13
C MET A 223 5.41 -7.46 9.97
N HIS A 224 6.25 -7.30 8.95
CA HIS A 224 5.95 -6.48 7.77
C HIS A 224 6.16 -7.26 6.48
N SER A 225 5.23 -7.13 5.54
CA SER A 225 5.33 -7.63 4.18
C SER A 225 4.74 -6.63 3.19
N PHE A 226 5.29 -6.58 1.98
CA PHE A 226 4.95 -5.64 0.92
C PHE A 226 4.20 -6.37 -0.21
N LEU A 227 3.15 -5.75 -0.76
CA LEU A 227 2.41 -6.24 -1.92
C LEU A 227 2.73 -5.35 -3.12
N ASN A 228 3.21 -5.99 -4.18
CA ASN A 228 3.46 -5.33 -5.45
C ASN A 228 2.14 -5.16 -6.22
N THR A 229 2.05 -4.21 -7.15
CA THR A 229 0.84 -3.90 -7.93
C THR A 229 0.29 -5.09 -8.72
N THR A 230 1.14 -6.07 -9.01
CA THR A 230 0.79 -7.32 -9.72
C THR A 230 0.20 -8.40 -8.81
N ASP A 231 0.38 -8.29 -7.49
CA ASP A 231 -0.03 -9.31 -6.53
C ASP A 231 -1.56 -9.43 -6.40
N TYR A 232 -1.99 -10.45 -5.67
CA TYR A 232 -3.36 -10.61 -5.23
C TYR A 232 -3.62 -9.71 -4.01
N HIS A 233 -4.54 -8.75 -4.17
CA HIS A 233 -4.77 -7.68 -3.20
C HIS A 233 -5.95 -7.92 -2.25
N ARG A 234 -6.26 -9.19 -1.97
CA ARG A 234 -7.20 -9.56 -0.90
C ARG A 234 -6.45 -10.23 0.24
N LEU A 235 -6.92 -10.00 1.45
CA LEU A 235 -6.19 -10.23 2.68
C LEU A 235 -6.95 -11.21 3.56
N HIS A 236 -6.20 -12.14 4.12
CA HIS A 236 -6.72 -13.31 4.80
C HIS A 236 -6.14 -13.42 6.20
N VAL A 237 -6.90 -14.01 7.10
CA VAL A 237 -6.47 -14.15 8.50
C VAL A 237 -5.33 -15.19 8.62
N PRO A 238 -4.20 -14.85 9.24
CA PRO A 238 -3.03 -15.73 9.35
C PRO A 238 -3.23 -16.87 10.36
N LEU A 239 -4.15 -16.68 11.31
CA LEU A 239 -4.56 -17.62 12.34
C LEU A 239 -6.08 -17.54 12.52
N PRO A 240 -6.76 -18.63 12.91
CA PRO A 240 -8.19 -18.59 13.19
C PRO A 240 -8.45 -17.83 14.49
N GLY A 241 -9.57 -17.13 14.57
CA GLY A 241 -9.87 -16.35 15.76
C GLY A 241 -11.21 -15.65 15.72
N ARG A 242 -11.63 -15.12 16.87
CA ARG A 242 -12.82 -14.28 16.99
C ARG A 242 -12.44 -12.83 16.73
N VAL A 243 -13.18 -12.15 15.85
CA VAL A 243 -13.00 -10.74 15.55
C VAL A 243 -13.39 -9.90 16.76
N LEU A 244 -12.43 -9.19 17.32
CA LEU A 244 -12.62 -8.24 18.42
C LEU A 244 -12.77 -6.79 17.93
N GLU A 245 -12.13 -6.46 16.82
CA GLU A 245 -12.15 -5.13 16.21
C GLU A 245 -11.96 -5.27 14.70
N SER A 246 -12.69 -4.48 13.92
CA SER A 246 -12.59 -4.39 12.47
C SER A 246 -13.02 -2.99 12.04
N ARG A 247 -12.08 -2.15 11.58
CA ARG A 247 -12.35 -0.79 11.12
C ARG A 247 -11.24 -0.23 10.26
N VAL A 248 -11.48 0.93 9.64
CA VAL A 248 -10.46 1.73 8.97
C VAL A 248 -9.97 2.84 9.91
N ILE A 249 -8.67 3.07 9.92
CA ILE A 249 -7.99 4.24 10.49
C ILE A 249 -7.61 5.15 9.32
N HIS A 250 -8.17 6.35 9.29
CA HIS A 250 -7.82 7.34 8.28
C HIS A 250 -6.43 7.91 8.54
N GLY A 251 -5.67 8.15 7.47
CA GLY A 251 -4.30 8.64 7.55
C GLY A 251 -3.87 9.35 6.27
N GLN A 252 -2.57 9.53 6.12
CA GLN A 252 -1.96 10.14 4.95
C GLN A 252 -1.94 9.19 3.76
N VAL A 253 -1.76 9.77 2.58
CA VAL A 253 -1.24 9.07 1.40
C VAL A 253 0.22 9.46 1.22
N TYR A 254 1.08 8.47 1.02
CA TYR A 254 2.53 8.69 0.92
C TYR A 254 3.17 7.64 0.02
N LEU A 255 4.20 8.07 -0.70
CA LEU A 255 5.18 7.22 -1.39
C LEU A 255 6.47 8.04 -1.46
N ASP A 256 7.63 7.45 -1.17
CA ASP A 256 8.92 8.14 -1.36
C ASP A 256 9.51 7.70 -2.70
N VAL A 257 9.58 8.62 -3.67
CA VAL A 257 10.07 8.29 -5.01
C VAL A 257 11.46 8.87 -5.25
N VAL A 258 12.41 7.99 -5.56
CA VAL A 258 13.80 8.36 -5.87
C VAL A 258 14.13 8.15 -7.34
N ALA A 259 15.12 8.91 -7.84
CA ALA A 259 15.63 8.76 -9.19
C ALA A 259 16.85 7.81 -9.20
N ALA A 260 16.64 6.56 -9.57
CA ALA A 260 17.66 5.53 -9.67
C ALA A 260 18.27 5.43 -11.08
N PRO A 261 19.54 5.02 -11.25
CA PRO A 261 20.10 4.72 -12.57
C PRO A 261 19.30 3.62 -13.28
N GLU A 262 19.12 3.73 -14.59
CA GLU A 262 18.52 2.65 -15.40
C GLU A 262 19.43 1.41 -15.38
N ALA A 263 18.95 0.30 -14.83
CA ALA A 263 19.70 -0.96 -14.78
C ALA A 263 19.40 -1.77 -16.05
N ASP A 264 20.24 -1.67 -17.09
CA ASP A 264 20.08 -2.44 -18.34
C ASP A 264 20.85 -3.77 -18.35
N GLY A 265 21.37 -4.21 -17.20
CA GLY A 265 22.17 -5.44 -17.10
C GLY A 265 23.52 -5.36 -17.82
N THR A 266 23.87 -4.21 -18.40
CA THR A 266 25.18 -3.96 -18.99
C THR A 266 26.00 -3.04 -18.08
N HIS A 267 27.31 -3.27 -17.96
CA HIS A 267 28.22 -2.41 -17.21
C HIS A 267 28.48 -1.06 -17.93
N ARG A 268 27.43 -0.43 -18.50
CA ARG A 268 27.50 0.88 -19.12
C ARG A 268 26.55 1.82 -18.38
N LEU A 269 27.14 2.80 -17.70
CA LEU A 269 26.40 3.92 -17.12
C LEU A 269 25.77 4.74 -18.27
N ARG A 270 24.49 4.54 -18.56
CA ARG A 270 23.69 5.56 -19.25
C ARG A 270 23.34 6.65 -18.25
N ALA A 271 23.40 7.92 -18.66
CA ALA A 271 23.05 9.06 -17.81
C ALA A 271 21.53 9.21 -17.57
N VAL A 272 20.74 8.19 -17.90
CA VAL A 272 19.28 8.19 -17.82
C VAL A 272 18.85 7.54 -16.51
N ARG A 273 17.86 8.14 -15.84
CA ARG A 273 17.31 7.66 -14.57
C ARG A 273 15.87 7.18 -14.73
N GLN A 274 15.47 6.25 -13.87
CA GLN A 274 14.09 5.81 -13.68
C GLN A 274 13.63 6.14 -12.25
N MET A 275 12.32 6.25 -12.06
CA MET A 275 11.74 6.41 -10.72
C MET A 275 11.61 5.06 -10.04
N ASP A 276 11.91 5.03 -8.75
CA ASP A 276 11.71 3.86 -7.90
C ASP A 276 11.15 4.30 -6.54
N ALA A 277 10.17 3.57 -6.03
CA ALA A 277 9.66 3.73 -4.68
C ALA A 277 10.67 3.12 -3.71
N GLU A 278 11.01 3.84 -2.64
CA GLU A 278 11.80 3.25 -1.56
C GLU A 278 10.92 2.37 -0.67
N ASP A 279 11.09 1.05 -0.79
CA ASP A 279 10.44 0.10 0.11
C ASP A 279 11.14 0.11 1.49
N GLY A 280 10.38 0.42 2.54
CA GLY A 280 10.93 0.55 3.88
C GLY A 280 9.89 0.56 4.98
N THR A 281 10.24 0.00 6.14
CA THR A 281 9.41 0.12 7.33
C THR A 281 9.53 1.52 7.95
N GLY A 282 8.40 2.17 8.17
CA GLY A 282 8.26 3.45 8.86
C GLY A 282 7.04 4.24 8.40
N TYR A 283 6.78 4.31 7.10
CA TYR A 283 5.65 5.09 6.58
C TYR A 283 4.27 4.49 6.93
N GLN A 284 4.22 3.19 7.23
CA GLN A 284 2.98 2.48 7.55
C GLN A 284 2.22 3.08 8.74
N PHE A 285 2.94 3.74 9.64
CA PHE A 285 2.39 4.34 10.86
C PHE A 285 1.56 5.60 10.57
N ALA A 286 1.84 6.31 9.48
CA ALA A 286 1.16 7.55 9.12
C ALA A 286 0.05 7.35 8.07
N GLN A 287 0.04 6.21 7.38
CA GLN A 287 -0.86 5.95 6.26
C GLN A 287 -2.27 5.52 6.70
N ALA A 288 -3.23 5.73 5.79
CA ALA A 288 -4.56 5.12 5.93
C ALA A 288 -4.42 3.59 5.97
N ARG A 289 -5.10 2.95 6.91
CA ARG A 289 -4.92 1.52 7.19
C ARG A 289 -6.17 0.88 7.74
N GLY A 290 -6.35 -0.40 7.47
CA GLY A 290 -7.31 -1.24 8.17
C GLY A 290 -6.75 -1.69 9.51
N LEU A 291 -7.65 -2.02 10.43
CA LEU A 291 -7.31 -2.69 11.68
C LEU A 291 -8.29 -3.83 11.91
N LEU A 292 -7.76 -5.05 11.89
CA LEU A 292 -8.40 -6.24 12.42
C LEU A 292 -7.69 -6.65 13.71
N VAL A 293 -8.43 -6.91 14.79
CA VAL A 293 -7.90 -7.58 15.99
C VAL A 293 -8.64 -8.90 16.19
N LEU A 294 -7.89 -9.99 16.32
CA LEU A 294 -8.38 -11.35 16.51
C LEU A 294 -7.99 -11.88 17.89
N ASP A 295 -8.96 -12.50 18.56
CA ASP A 295 -8.73 -13.40 19.69
C ASP A 295 -8.49 -14.81 19.16
N THR A 296 -7.24 -15.25 19.17
CA THR A 296 -6.82 -16.54 18.61
C THR A 296 -6.42 -17.51 19.73
N PRO A 297 -6.35 -18.83 19.46
CA PRO A 297 -5.77 -19.78 20.41
C PRO A 297 -4.31 -19.48 20.81
N ALA A 298 -3.61 -18.65 20.03
CA ALA A 298 -2.25 -18.20 20.31
C ALA A 298 -2.19 -16.87 21.09
N GLY A 299 -3.31 -16.25 21.44
CA GLY A 299 -3.35 -14.88 21.99
C GLY A 299 -3.83 -13.86 20.95
N LEU A 300 -3.71 -12.57 21.27
CA LEU A 300 -4.18 -11.53 20.36
C LEU A 300 -3.27 -11.36 19.14
N VAL A 301 -3.90 -11.28 17.97
CA VAL A 301 -3.24 -10.97 16.70
C VAL A 301 -3.92 -9.76 16.07
N ALA A 302 -3.15 -8.74 15.73
CA ALA A 302 -3.66 -7.64 14.89
C ALA A 302 -3.14 -7.81 13.46
N VAL A 303 -4.01 -7.61 12.48
CA VAL A 303 -3.67 -7.59 11.06
C VAL A 303 -4.06 -6.23 10.49
N LEU A 304 -3.09 -5.53 9.93
CA LEU A 304 -3.25 -4.18 9.41
C LEU A 304 -2.93 -4.14 7.93
N PRO A 305 -3.95 -4.12 7.06
CA PRO A 305 -3.81 -3.66 5.68
C PRO A 305 -3.35 -2.21 5.68
N ILE A 306 -2.22 -1.89 5.08
CA ILE A 306 -1.72 -0.51 4.96
C ILE A 306 -1.89 -0.05 3.52
N GLY A 307 -2.69 1.01 3.32
CA GLY A 307 -2.80 1.64 2.02
C GLY A 307 -1.58 2.50 1.73
N MET A 308 -1.03 2.43 0.53
CA MET A 308 0.09 3.24 0.10
C MET A 308 -0.25 4.03 -1.17
N ALA A 309 0.36 5.20 -1.35
CA ALA A 309 0.17 6.02 -2.54
C ALA A 309 -1.33 6.32 -2.80
N GLN A 310 -1.83 6.19 -4.02
CA GLN A 310 -3.25 6.39 -4.33
C GLN A 310 -4.15 5.24 -3.83
N VAL A 311 -3.57 4.24 -3.15
CA VAL A 311 -4.30 3.23 -2.38
C VAL A 311 -4.51 3.74 -0.98
N SER A 312 -5.71 4.18 -0.71
CA SER A 312 -6.18 4.28 0.67
C SER A 312 -7.55 3.64 0.84
N SER A 313 -8.03 2.97 -0.21
CA SER A 313 -9.28 2.22 -0.20
C SER A 313 -9.06 0.83 0.39
N VAL A 314 -8.95 0.79 1.72
CA VAL A 314 -9.00 -0.44 2.48
C VAL A 314 -10.46 -0.81 2.74
N VAL A 315 -10.93 -1.88 2.13
CA VAL A 315 -12.29 -2.38 2.37
C VAL A 315 -12.22 -3.49 3.40
N MET A 316 -12.69 -3.21 4.62
CA MET A 316 -12.82 -4.20 5.68
C MET A 316 -14.13 -4.96 5.51
N THR A 317 -14.08 -6.30 5.47
CA THR A 317 -15.25 -7.17 5.31
C THR A 317 -15.56 -7.98 6.57
N ALA A 318 -14.61 -8.10 7.50
CA ALA A 318 -14.83 -8.82 8.75
C ALA A 318 -15.79 -8.09 9.71
N GLU A 319 -16.71 -8.84 10.29
CA GLU A 319 -17.69 -8.37 11.28
C GLU A 319 -17.24 -8.69 12.71
N VAL A 320 -17.35 -7.71 13.61
CA VAL A 320 -17.04 -7.89 15.04
C VAL A 320 -17.90 -8.99 15.66
N GLY A 321 -17.27 -9.88 16.42
CA GLY A 321 -17.89 -10.98 17.12
C GLY A 321 -17.96 -12.29 16.34
N LYS A 322 -17.74 -12.28 15.02
CA LYS A 322 -17.64 -13.49 14.19
C LYS A 322 -16.34 -14.25 14.45
N LYS A 323 -16.36 -15.56 14.23
CA LYS A 323 -15.16 -16.39 14.20
C LYS A 323 -14.75 -16.60 12.74
N LEU A 324 -13.51 -16.25 12.42
CA LEU A 324 -12.90 -16.49 11.11
C LEU A 324 -11.98 -17.71 11.19
N HIS A 325 -11.97 -18.51 10.13
CA HIS A 325 -11.09 -19.66 9.97
C HIS A 325 -9.75 -19.25 9.37
N LYS A 326 -8.69 -20.02 9.62
CA LYS A 326 -7.37 -19.74 9.05
C LYS A 326 -7.44 -19.66 7.53
N GLY A 327 -6.93 -18.55 6.96
CA GLY A 327 -7.00 -18.29 5.52
C GLY A 327 -8.34 -17.75 5.03
N GLU A 328 -9.29 -17.44 5.91
CA GLU A 328 -10.53 -16.74 5.54
C GLU A 328 -10.26 -15.26 5.25
N GLU A 329 -10.91 -14.71 4.22
CA GLU A 329 -10.76 -13.30 3.83
C GLU A 329 -11.37 -12.38 4.89
N PHE A 330 -10.72 -11.24 5.16
CA PHE A 330 -11.25 -10.21 6.06
C PHE A 330 -11.20 -8.79 5.49
N ALA A 331 -10.45 -8.59 4.40
CA ALA A 331 -10.31 -7.29 3.75
C ALA A 331 -9.77 -7.45 2.32
N TYR A 332 -9.88 -6.38 1.54
CA TYR A 332 -9.16 -6.24 0.28
C TYR A 332 -8.82 -4.77 -0.01
N PHE A 333 -7.81 -4.56 -0.84
CA PHE A 333 -7.51 -3.25 -1.40
C PHE A 333 -8.24 -3.07 -2.74
N GLN A 334 -8.74 -1.85 -2.96
CA GLN A 334 -8.95 -1.34 -4.32
C GLN A 334 -7.64 -0.71 -4.83
N PHE A 335 -7.59 -0.23 -6.07
CA PHE A 335 -6.34 0.00 -6.82
C PHE A 335 -5.17 0.71 -6.08
N GLY A 336 -3.97 0.08 -6.22
CA GLY A 336 -2.57 0.59 -6.24
C GLY A 336 -1.61 -0.27 -5.36
N GLY A 337 -0.49 0.26 -4.82
CA GLY A 337 0.42 -0.50 -3.93
C GLY A 337 -0.02 -0.60 -2.45
N SER A 338 0.44 -1.64 -1.73
CA SER A 338 0.00 -1.83 -0.34
C SER A 338 0.99 -2.63 0.51
N ASP A 339 0.96 -2.42 1.83
CA ASP A 339 1.65 -3.30 2.79
C ASP A 339 0.65 -4.07 3.64
N ILE A 340 1.17 -5.08 4.32
CA ILE A 340 0.49 -5.72 5.43
C ILE A 340 1.41 -5.81 6.64
N VAL A 341 0.91 -5.34 7.78
CA VAL A 341 1.54 -5.49 9.08
C VAL A 341 0.76 -6.50 9.91
N VAL A 342 1.47 -7.42 10.57
CA VAL A 342 0.88 -8.34 11.55
C VAL A 342 1.57 -8.14 12.89
N LEU A 343 0.77 -7.95 13.94
CA LEU A 343 1.25 -7.87 15.31
C LEU A 343 0.82 -9.12 16.07
N PHE A 344 1.75 -9.70 16.81
CA PHE A 344 1.48 -10.81 17.72
C PHE A 344 1.69 -10.34 19.16
N GLU A 345 0.74 -10.63 20.04
CA GLU A 345 0.91 -10.45 21.48
C GLU A 345 2.09 -11.29 22.00
N ALA A 346 2.78 -10.79 23.04
CA ALA A 346 3.94 -11.46 23.64
C ALA A 346 3.65 -12.92 24.05
N ALA A 347 2.44 -13.18 24.57
CA ALA A 347 2.00 -14.52 24.96
C ALA A 347 1.97 -15.52 23.79
N SER A 348 1.91 -15.04 22.54
CA SER A 348 1.89 -15.90 21.34
C SER A 348 3.21 -16.64 21.11
N SER A 349 4.32 -16.15 21.69
CA SER A 349 5.66 -16.71 21.55
C SER A 349 5.96 -17.20 20.14
N VAL A 350 5.88 -16.32 19.13
CA VAL A 350 5.95 -16.73 17.73
C VAL A 350 7.39 -16.97 17.24
N GLY A 351 7.57 -18.05 16.47
CA GLY A 351 8.77 -18.30 15.67
C GLY A 351 8.46 -18.09 14.19
N LEU A 352 8.90 -16.96 13.63
CA LEU A 352 8.75 -16.65 12.20
C LEU A 352 9.93 -17.23 11.40
N MET A 353 9.60 -18.00 10.36
CA MET A 353 10.54 -18.70 9.47
C MET A 353 10.62 -18.09 8.07
N ALA A 354 9.79 -17.07 7.80
CA ALA A 354 9.84 -16.32 6.54
C ALA A 354 11.21 -15.64 6.36
N GLN A 355 11.70 -15.65 5.12
CA GLN A 355 13.00 -15.09 4.75
C GLN A 355 12.81 -13.73 4.08
N PRO A 356 13.60 -12.71 4.44
CA PRO A 356 13.53 -11.40 3.79
C PRO A 356 13.72 -11.51 2.27
N ASN A 357 12.97 -10.71 1.52
CA ASN A 357 12.96 -10.66 0.05
C ASN A 357 12.47 -11.94 -0.64
N VAL A 358 11.79 -12.83 0.09
CA VAL A 358 11.09 -13.97 -0.48
C VAL A 358 9.60 -13.64 -0.60
N HIS A 359 9.05 -13.91 -1.78
CA HIS A 359 7.61 -13.80 -2.03
C HIS A 359 6.89 -15.04 -1.52
N TYR A 360 5.85 -14.82 -0.71
CA TYR A 360 4.98 -15.84 -0.17
C TYR A 360 3.58 -15.61 -0.67
N ASN A 361 3.00 -16.62 -1.32
CA ASN A 361 1.58 -16.64 -1.62
C ASN A 361 0.76 -16.71 -0.32
N GLN A 362 -0.41 -16.11 -0.32
CA GLN A 362 -1.41 -16.24 0.73
C GLN A 362 -1.61 -17.72 1.09
N GLY A 363 -1.64 -18.03 2.38
CA GLY A 363 -1.80 -19.40 2.88
C GLY A 363 -0.50 -20.19 3.02
N SER A 364 0.63 -19.70 2.49
CA SER A 364 1.95 -20.32 2.66
C SER A 364 2.37 -20.30 4.13
N TRP A 365 3.05 -21.35 4.59
CA TRP A 365 3.60 -21.38 5.95
C TRP A 365 4.71 -20.33 6.12
N ILE A 366 4.59 -19.51 7.16
CA ILE A 366 5.59 -18.47 7.48
C ILE A 366 6.09 -18.54 8.93
N GLY A 367 5.50 -19.37 9.77
CA GLY A 367 5.91 -19.50 11.16
C GLY A 367 4.95 -20.31 12.02
N GLN A 368 5.20 -20.32 13.32
CA GLN A 368 4.41 -21.05 14.29
C GLN A 368 4.33 -20.27 15.62
N ALA A 369 3.19 -20.34 16.29
CA ALA A 369 2.99 -19.85 17.65
C ALA A 369 3.24 -20.94 18.69
N PHE A 370 3.75 -20.54 19.86
CA PHE A 370 4.05 -21.42 20.99
C PHE A 370 3.42 -20.87 22.30
N PRO A 371 2.08 -20.74 22.35
CA PRO A 371 1.37 -20.08 23.44
C PRO A 371 1.47 -20.78 24.80
#